data_AF-A0A967GRI7-F1
#
_entry.id   AF-A0A967GRI7-F1
#
_cell.length_a   1.000
_cell.length_b   1.000
_cell.length_c   1.000
_cell.angle_alpha   90.00
_cell.angle_beta   90.00
_cell.angle_gamma   90.00
#
_symmetry.space_group_name_H-M   'P 1'
#
loop_
_entity.id
_entity.type
_entity.pdbx_description
1 polymer ?
#
loop_
_entity_poly.entity_id
_entity_poly.type
_entity_poly.pdbx_seq_one_letter_code
_entity_poly.pdbx_strand_id
1 'polypeptide(L)'
;SFPDGEGNDSDWIEIFNPDDLSIDLSGYRLEDGESSWTFPTVRIDPGGFLVVFASGQSLPGQVDEGGFLHTSFRLSSAGEPLRLI
;
A
#
# COMPACT_ATOMS: atom_id res chain seq x y z
N SER A 1 -12.71 6.64 10.11
CA SER A 1 -11.93 5.73 9.27
C SER A 1 -11.80 6.34 7.89
N PHE A 2 -10.76 5.97 7.14
CA PHE A 2 -10.65 6.28 5.72
C PHE A 2 -11.13 5.02 5.00
N PRO A 3 -12.38 4.98 4.51
CA PRO A 3 -12.92 3.77 3.90
C PRO A 3 -12.19 3.49 2.59
N ASP A 4 -11.96 2.20 2.29
CA ASP A 4 -11.50 1.81 0.96
C ASP A 4 -12.58 2.05 -0.11
N GLY A 5 -12.24 1.82 -1.38
CA GLY A 5 -13.16 1.97 -2.50
C GLY A 5 -14.34 0.99 -2.47
N GLU A 6 -14.30 -0.04 -1.62
CA GLU A 6 -15.41 -0.97 -1.35
C GLU A 6 -16.24 -0.57 -0.11
N GLY A 7 -15.85 0.48 0.61
CA GLY A 7 -16.53 0.96 1.82
C GLY A 7 -16.16 0.20 3.10
N ASN A 8 -15.10 -0.60 3.08
CA ASN A 8 -14.61 -1.30 4.27
C ASN A 8 -13.64 -0.41 5.08
N ASP A 9 -13.64 -0.62 6.39
CA ASP A 9 -12.67 0.00 7.31
C ASP A 9 -11.39 -0.85 7.40
N SER A 10 -10.61 -0.85 6.32
CA SER A 10 -9.29 -1.51 6.26
C SER A 10 -8.20 -0.63 6.89
N ASP A 11 -7.20 -1.25 7.54
CA ASP A 11 -5.96 -0.54 7.89
C ASP A 11 -5.25 -0.09 6.61
N TRP A 12 -4.51 1.01 6.68
CA TRP A 12 -3.86 1.61 5.53
C TRP A 12 -2.44 2.08 5.87
N ILE A 13 -1.61 2.10 4.83
CA ILE A 13 -0.22 2.51 4.84
C ILE A 13 -0.11 3.74 3.94
N GLU A 14 0.45 4.82 4.47
CA GLU A 14 0.84 6.00 3.67
C GLU A 14 2.33 5.96 3.36
N ILE A 15 2.66 6.16 2.09
CA ILE A 15 4.05 6.35 1.66
C ILE A 15 4.17 7.76 1.11
N PHE A 16 4.97 8.57 1.78
CA PHE A 16 5.28 9.94 1.39
C PHE A 16 6.59 9.96 0.62
N ASN A 17 6.61 10.64 -0.53
CA ASN A 17 7.84 10.99 -1.22
C ASN A 17 8.29 12.40 -0.79
N PRO A 18 9.33 12.55 0.05
CA PRO A 18 9.81 13.85 0.51
C PRO A 18 10.70 14.58 -0.51
N ASP A 19 11.11 13.90 -1.58
CA ASP A 19 12.08 14.42 -2.54
C ASP A 19 11.44 15.38 -3.55
N ASP A 20 12.29 16.09 -4.29
CA ASP A 20 11.90 17.01 -5.37
C ASP A 20 11.75 16.31 -6.75
N LEU A 21 11.96 15.00 -6.80
CA LEU A 21 11.83 14.14 -7.97
C LEU A 21 10.81 13.02 -7.72
N SER A 22 10.12 12.57 -8.77
CA SER A 22 9.22 11.41 -8.67
C SER A 22 10.02 10.14 -8.35
N ILE A 23 9.50 9.31 -7.45
CA ILE A 23 10.04 7.98 -7.17
C ILE A 23 9.18 6.90 -7.84
N ASP A 24 9.85 5.93 -8.46
CA ASP A 24 9.21 4.75 -9.05
C ASP A 24 9.33 3.57 -8.09
N LEU A 25 8.19 3.11 -7.58
CA LEU A 25 8.13 1.98 -6.64
C LEU A 25 7.86 0.65 -7.34
N SER A 26 7.85 0.61 -8.68
CA SER A 26 7.62 -0.63 -9.43
C SER A 26 8.60 -1.73 -9.00
N GLY A 27 8.06 -2.85 -8.49
CA GLY A 27 8.87 -4.00 -8.05
C GLY A 27 9.45 -3.91 -6.63
N TYR A 28 9.29 -2.77 -5.94
CA TYR A 28 9.52 -2.68 -4.50
C TYR A 28 8.52 -3.59 -3.77
N ARG A 29 8.79 -3.91 -2.51
CA ARG A 29 7.90 -4.76 -1.70
C ARG A 29 7.59 -4.18 -0.33
N LEU A 30 6.34 -4.37 0.10
CA LEU A 30 5.97 -4.31 1.50
C LEU A 30 6.10 -5.72 2.10
N GLU A 31 6.84 -5.83 3.19
CA GLU A 31 7.01 -7.08 3.95
C GLU A 31 6.45 -6.93 5.35
N ASP A 32 5.64 -7.91 5.74
CA ASP A 32 5.00 -8.04 7.04
C ASP A 32 5.18 -9.50 7.53
N GLY A 33 6.15 -9.71 8.42
CA GLY A 33 6.59 -11.05 8.82
C GLY A 33 7.04 -11.91 7.64
N GLU A 34 6.35 -13.02 7.39
CA GLU A 34 6.58 -13.90 6.23
C GLU A 34 5.78 -13.49 4.99
N SER A 35 4.87 -12.52 5.12
CA SER A 35 4.08 -11.99 4.01
C SER A 35 4.88 -10.98 3.22
N SER A 36 4.73 -11.02 1.90
CA SER A 36 5.35 -10.06 1.00
C SER A 36 4.38 -9.68 -0.11
N TRP A 37 4.27 -8.40 -0.40
CA TRP A 37 3.44 -7.86 -1.47
C TRP A 37 4.26 -6.89 -2.32
N THR A 38 4.24 -7.10 -3.64
CA THR A 38 5.03 -6.33 -4.60
C THR A 38 4.19 -5.24 -5.24
N PHE A 39 4.72 -4.02 -5.25
CA PHE A 39 4.06 -2.91 -5.94
C PHE A 39 3.92 -3.17 -7.45
N PRO A 40 2.78 -2.81 -8.05
CA PRO A 40 2.64 -2.76 -9.50
C PRO A 40 3.45 -1.59 -10.07
N THR A 41 3.29 -1.31 -11.36
CA THR A 41 3.77 -0.07 -11.93
C THR A 41 3.08 1.12 -11.26
N VAL A 42 3.83 1.83 -10.41
CA VAL A 42 3.33 2.99 -9.66
C VAL A 42 4.46 3.98 -9.37
N ARG A 43 4.11 5.26 -9.38
CA ARG A 43 5.04 6.36 -9.05
C ARG A 43 4.40 7.28 -8.03
N ILE A 44 5.26 7.89 -7.21
CA ILE A 44 4.87 8.96 -6.30
C ILE A 44 5.58 10.22 -6.78
N ASP A 45 4.81 11.23 -7.14
CA ASP A 45 5.35 12.53 -7.57
C ASP A 45 6.06 13.27 -6.42
N PRO A 46 6.84 14.34 -6.70
CA PRO A 46 7.51 15.13 -5.67
C PRO A 46 6.53 15.64 -4.62
N GLY A 47 6.82 15.40 -3.34
CA GLY A 47 5.93 15.78 -2.25
C GLY A 47 4.57 15.02 -2.24
N GLY A 48 4.43 13.99 -3.06
CA GLY A 48 3.21 13.20 -3.21
C GLY A 48 3.09 12.10 -2.15
N PHE A 49 1.89 11.53 -2.08
CA PHE A 49 1.55 10.42 -1.19
C PHE A 49 0.93 9.27 -1.98
N LEU A 50 1.20 8.04 -1.54
CA LEU A 50 0.51 6.83 -1.99
C LEU A 50 -0.14 6.17 -0.79
N VAL A 51 -1.43 5.89 -0.89
CA VAL A 51 -2.17 5.09 0.09
C VAL A 51 -2.30 3.66 -0.41
N VAL A 52 -1.97 2.70 0.45
CA VAL A 52 -2.13 1.26 0.22
C VAL A 52 -2.90 0.66 1.39
N PHE A 53 -4.00 -0.02 1.12
CA PHE A 53 -4.78 -0.72 2.13
C PHE A 53 -4.17 -2.07 2.46
N ALA A 54 -4.01 -2.38 3.75
CA ALA A 54 -3.63 -3.68 4.25
C ALA A 54 -4.90 -4.52 4.53
N SER A 55 -5.69 -4.78 3.48
CA SER A 55 -7.01 -5.43 3.63
C SER A 55 -6.98 -6.96 3.60
N GLY A 56 -5.85 -7.56 3.21
CA GLY A 56 -5.75 -9.00 2.98
C GLY A 56 -6.42 -9.46 1.69
N GLN A 57 -6.72 -8.54 0.77
CA GLN A 57 -7.38 -8.85 -0.50
C GLN A 57 -6.37 -8.79 -1.65
N SER A 58 -6.21 -9.91 -2.34
CA SER A 58 -5.52 -9.93 -3.63
C SER A 58 -6.50 -9.52 -4.74
N LEU A 59 -6.47 -8.25 -5.16
CA LEU A 59 -7.38 -7.75 -6.19
C LEU A 59 -6.85 -8.04 -7.62
N PRO A 60 -7.72 -8.48 -8.55
CA PRO A 60 -7.39 -8.54 -9.97
C PRO A 60 -7.09 -7.13 -10.52
N GLY A 61 -5.88 -6.91 -11.02
CA GLY A 61 -5.46 -5.55 -11.46
C GLY A 61 -4.92 -4.66 -10.34
N GLN A 62 -4.85 -5.19 -9.10
CA GLN A 62 -4.22 -4.61 -7.91
C GLN A 62 -4.85 -3.34 -7.32
N VAL A 63 -5.87 -2.75 -7.96
CA VAL A 63 -6.63 -1.60 -7.44
C VAL A 63 -8.12 -1.91 -7.26
N ASP A 64 -8.77 -1.27 -6.29
CA ASP A 64 -10.21 -1.30 -6.07
C ASP A 64 -10.99 -0.31 -6.97
N GLU A 65 -12.31 -0.18 -6.76
CA GLU A 65 -13.16 0.78 -7.49
C GLU A 65 -12.79 2.25 -7.25
N GLY A 66 -12.13 2.54 -6.12
CA GLY A 66 -11.61 3.86 -5.77
C GLY A 66 -10.21 4.15 -6.33
N GLY A 67 -9.56 3.15 -6.95
CA GLY A 67 -8.21 3.25 -7.46
C GLY A 67 -7.12 3.03 -6.41
N PHE A 68 -7.44 2.49 -5.24
CA PHE A 68 -6.48 2.22 -4.17
C PHE A 68 -5.86 0.84 -4.29
N LEU A 69 -4.58 0.74 -3.92
CA LEU A 69 -3.86 -0.53 -3.89
C LEU A 69 -4.21 -1.32 -2.62
N HIS A 70 -4.28 -2.64 -2.74
CA HIS A 70 -4.52 -3.54 -1.60
C HIS A 70 -3.42 -4.59 -1.47
N THR A 71 -2.86 -4.73 -0.28
CA THR A 71 -1.92 -5.81 0.02
C THR A 71 -2.66 -7.12 0.25
N SER A 72 -1.95 -8.23 0.06
CA SER A 72 -2.46 -9.57 0.36
C SER A 72 -2.44 -9.92 1.85
N PHE A 73 -2.05 -9.00 2.73
CA PHE A 73 -1.97 -9.18 4.19
C PHE A 73 -2.74 -8.09 4.94
N ARG A 74 -2.87 -8.25 6.26
CA ARG A 74 -3.45 -7.25 7.18
C ARG A 74 -2.46 -6.92 8.26
N LEU A 75 -2.53 -5.70 8.80
CA LEU A 75 -1.71 -5.31 9.93
C LEU A 75 -2.29 -5.85 11.24
N SER A 76 -1.39 -6.30 12.12
CA SER A 76 -1.71 -6.73 13.46
C SER A 76 -1.92 -5.54 14.39
N SER A 77 -3.06 -5.53 15.09
CA SER A 77 -3.32 -4.56 16.18
C SER A 77 -2.34 -4.65 17.36
N ALA A 78 -1.58 -5.74 17.48
CA ALA A 78 -0.53 -5.89 18.50
C ALA A 78 0.75 -5.10 18.16
N GLY A 79 0.87 -4.61 16.91
CA GLY A 79 2.05 -3.94 16.39
C GLY A 79 3.11 -4.92 15.91
N GLU A 80 3.68 -4.66 14.74
CA GLU A 80 4.76 -5.44 14.14
C GLU A 80 5.62 -4.60 13.19
N PRO A 81 6.84 -5.06 12.84
CA PRO A 81 7.66 -4.36 11.86
C PRO A 81 7.09 -4.49 10.45
N LEU A 82 6.78 -3.36 9.84
CA LEU A 82 6.51 -3.25 8.41
C LEU A 82 7.77 -2.73 7.70
N ARG A 83 8.14 -3.35 6.58
CA ARG A 83 9.34 -2.97 5.83
C ARG A 83 8.98 -2.62 4.38
N LEU A 84 9.56 -1.54 3.86
CA LEU A 84 9.60 -1.22 2.44
C LEU A 84 11.01 -1.52 1.92
N ILE A 85 11.12 -2.34 0.86
CA ILE A 85 12.39 -2.84 0.31
C ILE A 85 12.41 -2.69 -1.20
#